data_AF-A0A1M7GDH1-F1
#
_entry.id   AF-A0A1M7GDH1-F1
#
_cell.length_a   1.000
_cell.length_b   1.000
_cell.length_c   1.000
_cell.angle_alpha   90.00
_cell.angle_beta   90.00
_cell.angle_gamma   90.00
#
_symmetry.space_group_name_H-M   'P 1'
#
loop_
_entity.id
_entity.type
_entity.pdbx_description
1 polymer ?
#
loop_
_entity_poly.entity_id
_entity_poly.type
_entity_poly.pdbx_seq_one_letter_code
_entity_poly.pdbx_strand_id
1 'polypeptide(L)'
;MYTRHICISANERIAVSGENTGLSKLLRDFAELCAADGRKVVIAGRKNGAEKFMIGSYCGAVCFTDGTLIEILPSTRDSIADARKALCNEFCRRSGFTFDPYGFDPEMNFMEYFISVFAGETMKIIKSGVLSTYTSREENMTSVQGTILFPENIRRNLVHRERIYVRHDIFTPDRAENRIIKAAAAKLIKVTANSHSSHLLMEALSYLDEVKKPYDVAAEFSKCINTRNTKKYSTTLNICRMMFDKNEGTSFWGKDISCAQFYRISPKSDK
;
A
#
# COMPACT_ATOMS: atom_id res chain seq x y z
N MET A 1 13.25 -8.18 -7.06
CA MET A 1 13.18 -9.66 -6.94
C MET A 1 13.58 -10.03 -5.53
N TYR A 2 12.88 -10.95 -4.87
CA TYR A 2 13.25 -11.40 -3.52
C TYR A 2 14.58 -12.15 -3.59
N THR A 3 15.56 -11.70 -2.82
CA THR A 3 16.89 -12.35 -2.73
C THR A 3 16.87 -13.51 -1.74
N ARG A 4 15.91 -13.49 -0.81
CA ARG A 4 15.72 -14.49 0.24
C ARG A 4 14.26 -14.51 0.66
N HIS A 5 13.65 -15.70 0.74
CA HIS A 5 12.29 -15.90 1.26
C HIS A 5 12.34 -16.87 2.44
N ILE A 6 11.88 -16.40 3.61
CA ILE A 6 11.77 -17.17 4.84
C ILE A 6 10.28 -17.32 5.15
N CYS A 7 9.78 -18.55 5.15
CA CYS A 7 8.42 -18.88 5.55
C CYS A 7 8.46 -19.58 6.92
N ILE A 8 7.68 -19.10 7.88
CA ILE A 8 7.67 -19.61 9.26
C ILE A 8 6.27 -19.53 9.87
N SER A 9 5.91 -20.44 10.78
CA SER A 9 4.61 -20.37 11.44
C SER A 9 4.62 -19.43 12.64
N ALA A 10 3.45 -18.89 12.98
CA ALA A 10 3.22 -18.14 14.20
C ALA A 10 3.62 -18.97 15.44
N ASN A 11 4.18 -18.31 16.46
CA ASN A 11 4.69 -18.93 17.69
C ASN A 11 5.90 -19.86 17.53
N GLU A 12 6.52 -19.94 16.35
CA GLU A 12 7.79 -20.66 16.13
C GLU A 12 9.02 -19.78 16.40
N ARG A 13 10.20 -20.41 16.40
CA ARG A 13 11.50 -19.73 16.56
C ARG A 13 12.16 -19.57 15.21
N ILE A 14 12.69 -18.38 14.93
CA ILE A 14 13.61 -18.19 13.81
C ILE A 14 15.00 -18.62 14.27
N ALA A 15 15.54 -19.66 13.66
CA ALA A 15 16.95 -20.01 13.81
C ALA A 15 17.77 -19.11 12.89
N VAL A 16 18.64 -18.28 13.48
CA VAL A 16 19.66 -17.54 12.73
C VAL A 16 21.01 -18.17 13.05
N SER A 17 21.65 -18.77 12.05
CA SER A 17 23.02 -19.29 12.20
C SER A 17 23.99 -18.14 12.43
N GLY A 18 25.06 -18.37 13.21
CA GLY A 18 26.02 -17.33 13.63
C GLY A 18 26.72 -16.59 12.48
N GLU A 19 26.67 -17.11 11.26
CA GLU A 19 27.26 -16.51 10.06
C GLU A 19 26.38 -15.43 9.41
N ASN A 20 25.07 -15.36 9.71
CA ASN A 20 24.15 -14.44 9.04
C ASN A 20 23.93 -13.13 9.81
N THR A 21 25.03 -12.40 10.05
CA THR A 21 25.06 -11.15 10.84
C THR A 21 24.07 -10.08 10.34
N GLY A 22 23.82 -10.03 9.02
CA GLY A 22 22.85 -9.12 8.40
C GLY A 22 21.39 -9.43 8.77
N LEU A 23 20.98 -10.70 8.73
CA LEU A 23 19.62 -11.11 9.09
C LEU A 23 19.33 -10.90 10.57
N SER A 24 20.29 -11.25 11.45
CA SER A 24 20.14 -11.00 12.89
C SER A 24 19.92 -9.53 13.21
N LYS A 25 20.67 -8.64 12.53
CA LYS A 25 20.48 -7.19 12.68
C LYS A 25 19.09 -6.75 12.22
N LEU A 26 18.66 -7.16 11.01
CA LEU A 26 17.33 -6.82 10.49
C LEU A 26 16.20 -7.30 11.42
N LEU A 27 16.31 -8.53 11.93
CA LEU A 27 15.31 -9.09 12.84
C LEU A 27 15.29 -8.38 14.19
N ARG A 28 16.44 -7.94 14.71
CA ARG A 28 16.52 -7.14 15.94
C ARG A 28 15.88 -5.77 15.76
N ASP A 29 16.27 -5.05 14.71
CA ASP A 29 15.75 -3.72 14.42
C ASP A 29 14.23 -3.80 14.17
N PHE A 30 13.75 -4.85 13.50
CA PHE A 30 12.32 -5.10 13.32
C PHE A 30 11.59 -5.50 14.62
N ALA A 31 12.22 -6.30 15.49
CA ALA A 31 11.65 -6.66 16.79
C ALA A 31 11.52 -5.45 17.73
N GLU A 32 12.48 -4.53 17.70
CA GLU A 32 12.41 -3.25 18.43
C GLU A 32 11.24 -2.40 17.94
N LEU A 33 11.05 -2.31 16.61
CA LEU A 33 9.90 -1.63 16.02
C LEU A 33 8.57 -2.27 16.44
N CYS A 34 8.50 -3.61 16.43
CA CYS A 34 7.34 -4.37 16.89
C CYS A 34 7.00 -4.09 18.36
N ALA A 35 8.02 -4.04 19.22
CA ALA A 35 7.87 -3.75 20.64
C ALA A 35 7.40 -2.32 20.89
N ALA A 36 7.98 -1.33 20.20
CA ALA A 36 7.61 0.08 20.32
C ALA A 36 6.16 0.35 19.90
N ASP A 37 5.67 -0.40 18.91
CA ASP A 37 4.29 -0.31 18.43
C ASP A 37 3.30 -1.14 19.29
N GLY A 38 3.80 -2.05 20.12
CA GLY A 38 2.98 -2.93 20.97
C GLY A 38 2.41 -4.16 20.26
N ARG A 39 2.78 -4.40 19.00
CA ARG A 39 2.39 -5.57 18.20
C ARG A 39 3.47 -6.63 18.22
N LYS A 40 3.16 -7.79 18.81
CA LYS A 40 4.08 -8.95 18.90
C LYS A 40 4.13 -9.72 17.58
N VAL A 41 4.88 -9.22 16.59
CA VAL A 41 5.17 -9.94 15.33
C VAL A 41 6.46 -10.74 15.45
N VAL A 42 7.56 -10.06 15.75
CA VAL A 42 8.87 -10.66 16.07
C VAL A 42 9.29 -10.18 17.45
N ILE A 43 9.74 -11.11 18.29
CA ILE A 43 10.18 -10.87 19.66
C ILE A 43 11.65 -11.28 19.74
N ALA A 44 12.53 -10.33 20.03
CA ALA A 44 13.92 -10.61 20.31
C ALA A 44 14.12 -10.98 21.79
N GLY A 45 14.98 -11.96 22.05
CA GLY A 45 15.41 -12.32 23.38
C GLY A 45 16.87 -12.78 23.38
N ARG A 46 17.49 -12.85 24.56
CA ARG A 46 18.81 -13.43 24.74
C ARG A 46 18.72 -14.67 25.61
N LYS A 47 19.36 -15.77 25.18
CA LYS A 47 19.51 -16.98 26.00
C LYS A 47 20.94 -17.51 25.84
N ASN A 48 21.67 -17.64 26.95
CA ASN A 48 23.06 -18.09 26.99
C ASN A 48 24.00 -17.26 26.08
N GLY A 49 23.83 -15.93 26.06
CA GLY A 49 24.65 -15.03 25.24
C GLY A 49 24.28 -14.97 23.75
N ALA A 50 23.47 -15.90 23.25
CA ALA A 50 23.00 -15.90 21.87
C ALA A 50 21.66 -15.15 21.72
N GLU A 51 21.55 -14.34 20.66
CA GLU A 51 20.27 -13.74 20.25
C GLU A 51 19.33 -14.82 19.71
N LYS A 52 18.07 -14.76 20.12
CA LYS A 52 16.99 -15.64 19.66
C LYS A 52 15.79 -14.79 19.27
N PHE A 53 15.16 -15.16 18.16
CA PHE A 53 13.96 -14.50 17.68
C PHE A 53 12.79 -15.48 17.72
N MET A 54 11.67 -15.04 18.30
CA MET A 54 10.42 -15.77 18.36
C MET A 54 9.36 -15.03 17.55
N ILE A 55 8.58 -15.76 16.78
CA ILE A 55 7.42 -15.23 16.09
C ILE A 55 6.26 -15.12 17.09
N GLY A 56 5.57 -13.99 17.10
CA GLY A 56 4.39 -13.81 17.94
C GLY A 56 3.09 -14.27 17.25
N SER A 57 1.98 -13.63 17.60
CA SER A 57 0.63 -14.05 17.19
C SER A 57 0.11 -13.39 15.91
N TYR A 58 0.88 -12.48 15.32
CA TYR A 58 0.51 -11.77 14.09
C TYR A 58 1.04 -12.54 12.87
N CYS A 59 0.18 -12.71 11.87
CA CYS A 59 0.49 -13.41 10.62
C CYS A 59 0.45 -12.42 9.45
N GLY A 60 1.27 -12.62 8.43
CA GLY A 60 1.46 -11.64 7.38
C GLY A 60 2.81 -11.76 6.70
N ALA A 61 3.30 -10.67 6.12
CA ALA A 61 4.61 -10.64 5.53
C ALA A 61 5.29 -9.27 5.66
N VAL A 62 6.62 -9.29 5.73
CA VAL A 62 7.49 -8.11 5.63
C VAL A 62 8.54 -8.32 4.55
N CYS A 63 8.67 -7.34 3.66
CA CYS A 63 9.72 -7.23 2.68
C CYS A 63 10.69 -6.13 3.10
N PHE A 64 11.96 -6.48 3.26
CA PHE A 64 13.04 -5.57 3.61
C PHE A 64 13.70 -4.96 2.36
N THR A 65 14.49 -3.91 2.55
CA THR A 65 15.21 -3.22 1.47
C THR A 65 16.35 -4.04 0.86
N ASP A 66 16.84 -5.07 1.57
CA ASP A 66 17.86 -6.01 1.07
C ASP A 66 17.28 -7.14 0.18
N GLY A 67 15.95 -7.13 -0.02
CA GLY A 67 15.22 -8.14 -0.78
C GLY A 67 14.79 -9.37 0.04
N THR A 68 15.01 -9.36 1.37
CA THR A 68 14.50 -10.41 2.26
C THR A 68 13.00 -10.29 2.45
N LEU A 69 12.27 -11.37 2.13
CA LEU A 69 10.86 -11.56 2.44
C LEU A 69 10.74 -12.52 3.63
N ILE A 70 10.08 -12.09 4.69
CA ILE A 70 9.63 -12.97 5.78
C ILE A 70 8.12 -13.09 5.71
N GLU A 71 7.63 -14.30 5.55
CA GLU A 71 6.22 -14.67 5.56
C GLU A 71 5.92 -15.45 6.85
N ILE A 72 4.98 -14.93 7.65
CA ILE A 72 4.53 -15.53 8.90
C ILE A 72 3.12 -16.08 8.70
N LEU A 73 2.99 -17.41 8.78
CA LEU A 73 1.73 -18.11 8.53
C LEU A 73 1.05 -18.55 9.83
N PRO A 74 -0.29 -18.64 9.87
CA PRO A 74 -0.99 -19.16 11.05
C PRO A 74 -0.68 -20.64 11.30
N SER A 75 -0.25 -20.98 12.52
CA SER A 75 0.14 -22.34 12.92
C SER A 75 -1.03 -23.33 13.11
N THR A 76 -2.27 -22.82 13.11
CA THR A 76 -3.49 -23.62 13.36
C THR A 76 -4.04 -24.34 12.11
N ARG A 77 -3.17 -24.66 11.15
CA ARG A 77 -3.56 -25.16 9.82
C ARG A 77 -2.71 -26.37 9.45
N ASP A 78 -3.33 -27.28 8.70
CA ASP A 78 -2.78 -28.61 8.45
C ASP A 78 -1.68 -28.61 7.37
N SER A 79 -1.65 -27.56 6.53
CA SER A 79 -0.65 -27.37 5.49
C SER A 79 -0.27 -25.89 5.32
N ILE A 80 0.89 -25.63 4.70
CA ILE A 80 1.33 -24.28 4.31
C ILE A 80 0.29 -23.63 3.38
N ALA A 81 -0.26 -24.40 2.43
CA ALA A 81 -1.27 -23.93 1.50
C ALA A 81 -2.54 -23.46 2.23
N ASP A 82 -3.03 -24.24 3.21
CA ASP A 82 -4.19 -23.87 4.02
C ASP A 82 -3.91 -22.66 4.92
N ALA A 83 -2.69 -22.56 5.45
CA ALA A 83 -2.24 -21.43 6.25
C ALA A 83 -2.19 -20.13 5.44
N ARG A 84 -1.63 -20.19 4.22
CA ARG A 84 -1.58 -19.06 3.30
C ARG A 84 -2.97 -18.66 2.82
N LYS A 85 -3.83 -19.63 2.49
CA LYS A 85 -5.23 -19.39 2.13
C LYS A 85 -5.99 -18.67 3.25
N ALA A 86 -5.81 -19.07 4.50
CA ALA A 86 -6.43 -18.41 5.65
C ALA A 86 -5.95 -16.97 5.83
N LEU A 87 -4.66 -16.72 5.62
CA LEU A 87 -4.07 -15.38 5.66
C LEU A 87 -4.61 -14.47 4.53
N CYS A 88 -4.67 -14.98 3.30
CA CYS A 88 -5.25 -14.26 2.16
C CYS A 88 -6.74 -13.95 2.38
N ASN A 89 -7.51 -14.90 2.93
CA ASN A 89 -8.92 -14.68 3.25
C ASN A 89 -9.11 -13.56 4.30
N GLU A 90 -8.26 -13.49 5.32
CA GLU A 90 -8.31 -12.40 6.31
C GLU A 90 -7.98 -11.04 5.68
N PHE A 91 -7.01 -10.98 4.76
CA PHE A 91 -6.75 -9.78 3.97
C PHE A 91 -7.96 -9.38 3.10
N CYS A 92 -8.58 -10.34 2.41
CA CYS A 92 -9.77 -10.11 1.57
C CYS A 92 -10.94 -9.58 2.39
N ARG A 93 -11.19 -10.16 3.57
CA ARG A 93 -12.22 -9.71 4.51
C ARG A 93 -12.02 -8.26 4.94
N ARG A 94 -10.77 -7.84 5.20
CA ARG A 94 -10.44 -6.46 5.59
C ARG A 94 -10.52 -5.47 4.43
N SER A 95 -10.04 -5.87 3.26
CA SER A 95 -10.08 -5.04 2.07
C SER A 95 -11.50 -4.92 1.48
N GLY A 96 -12.39 -5.88 1.76
CA GLY A 96 -13.70 -6.00 1.11
C GLY A 96 -13.62 -6.66 -0.26
N PHE A 97 -12.49 -7.28 -0.60
CA PHE A 97 -12.33 -8.07 -1.81
C PHE A 97 -12.99 -9.45 -1.64
N THR A 98 -13.67 -9.94 -2.67
CA THR A 98 -14.26 -11.28 -2.68
C THR A 98 -13.15 -12.31 -2.93
N PHE A 99 -12.81 -13.11 -1.93
CA PHE A 99 -11.83 -14.18 -2.06
C PHE A 99 -12.37 -15.32 -2.95
N ASP A 100 -11.66 -15.64 -4.02
CA ASP A 100 -11.93 -16.82 -4.85
C ASP A 100 -10.98 -17.97 -4.44
N PRO A 101 -11.49 -19.01 -3.76
CA PRO A 101 -10.66 -20.13 -3.33
C PRO A 101 -10.24 -21.07 -4.46
N TYR A 102 -10.88 -21.00 -5.63
CA TYR A 102 -10.58 -21.87 -6.78
C TYR A 102 -9.48 -21.29 -7.67
N GLY A 103 -9.41 -19.95 -7.77
CA GLY A 103 -8.33 -19.24 -8.45
C GLY A 103 -7.08 -18.99 -7.59
N PHE A 104 -7.03 -19.50 -6.36
CA PHE A 104 -5.91 -19.30 -5.45
C PHE A 104 -4.73 -20.22 -5.81
N ASP A 105 -3.59 -19.63 -6.14
CA ASP A 105 -2.32 -20.33 -6.28
C ASP A 105 -1.67 -20.53 -4.90
N PRO A 106 -1.58 -21.77 -4.39
CA PRO A 106 -0.99 -22.04 -3.10
C PRO A 106 0.50 -21.75 -3.04
N GLU A 107 1.23 -21.65 -4.15
CA GLU A 107 2.67 -21.37 -4.17
C GLU A 107 2.98 -19.87 -4.16
N MET A 108 2.03 -19.03 -4.58
CA MET A 108 2.19 -17.58 -4.59
C MET A 108 2.20 -17.04 -3.14
N ASN A 109 3.33 -16.48 -2.71
CA ASN A 109 3.45 -15.90 -1.36
C ASN A 109 2.44 -14.77 -1.09
N PHE A 110 2.16 -14.53 0.19
CA PHE A 110 1.16 -13.55 0.62
C PHE A 110 1.40 -12.12 0.09
N MET A 111 2.65 -11.67 0.00
CA MET A 111 2.97 -10.32 -0.49
C MET A 111 2.61 -10.16 -1.97
N GLU A 112 2.89 -11.17 -2.80
CA GLU A 112 2.50 -11.17 -4.22
C GLU A 112 0.98 -11.28 -4.40
N TYR A 113 0.29 -12.07 -3.56
CA TYR A 113 -1.18 -12.11 -3.57
C TYR A 113 -1.77 -10.72 -3.23
N PHE A 114 -1.28 -10.11 -2.15
CA PHE A 114 -1.67 -8.76 -1.74
C PHE A 114 -1.49 -7.73 -2.86
N ILE A 115 -0.31 -7.74 -3.51
CA ILE A 115 0.00 -6.83 -4.62
C ILE A 115 -0.88 -7.09 -5.83
N SER A 116 -1.11 -8.34 -6.20
CA SER A 116 -1.89 -8.69 -7.39
C SER A 116 -3.36 -8.25 -7.25
N VAL A 117 -3.95 -8.42 -6.06
CA VAL A 117 -5.29 -7.91 -5.77
C VAL A 117 -5.34 -6.39 -5.89
N PHE A 118 -4.38 -5.67 -5.29
CA PHE A 118 -4.31 -4.21 -5.41
C PHE A 118 -4.18 -3.76 -6.88
N ALA A 119 -3.26 -4.36 -7.63
CA ALA A 119 -3.00 -3.99 -9.02
C ALA A 119 -4.21 -4.25 -9.91
N GLY A 120 -4.85 -5.42 -9.76
CA GLY A 120 -6.06 -5.78 -10.48
C GLY A 120 -7.23 -4.84 -10.20
N GLU A 121 -7.52 -4.55 -8.93
CA GLU A 121 -8.60 -3.62 -8.55
C GLU A 121 -8.32 -2.19 -9.02
N THR A 122 -7.07 -1.74 -8.96
CA THR A 122 -6.65 -0.44 -9.49
C THR A 122 -6.89 -0.34 -11.00
N MET A 123 -6.55 -1.39 -11.75
CA MET A 123 -6.78 -1.39 -13.19
C MET A 123 -8.27 -1.46 -13.56
N LYS A 124 -9.12 -2.10 -12.76
CA LYS A 124 -10.58 -2.02 -12.94
C LYS A 124 -11.09 -0.59 -12.80
N ILE A 125 -10.59 0.14 -11.80
CA ILE A 125 -10.93 1.57 -11.61
C ILE A 125 -10.52 2.37 -12.85
N ILE A 126 -9.27 2.23 -13.29
CA ILE A 126 -8.71 2.98 -14.43
C ILE A 126 -9.49 2.67 -15.71
N LYS A 127 -9.75 1.40 -16.02
CA LYS A 127 -10.52 0.98 -17.20
C LYS A 127 -11.96 1.52 -17.19
N SER A 128 -12.53 1.72 -16.01
CA SER A 128 -13.87 2.32 -15.84
C SER A 128 -13.86 3.87 -15.79
N GLY A 129 -12.71 4.50 -16.01
CA GLY A 129 -12.48 5.93 -15.84
C GLY A 129 -12.22 6.33 -14.39
N VAL A 130 -11.10 7.00 -14.12
CA VAL A 130 -10.82 7.54 -12.79
C VAL A 130 -11.79 8.67 -12.45
N LEU A 131 -12.05 8.88 -11.15
CA LEU A 131 -12.83 10.02 -10.72
C LEU A 131 -12.00 11.28 -10.93
N SER A 132 -12.64 12.33 -11.42
CA SER A 132 -12.02 13.63 -11.65
C SER A 132 -12.83 14.71 -10.96
N THR A 133 -12.25 15.90 -10.84
CA THR A 133 -12.89 17.06 -10.21
C THR A 133 -12.58 18.32 -11.00
N TYR A 134 -13.45 19.32 -10.86
CA TYR A 134 -13.20 20.65 -11.38
C TYR A 134 -12.43 21.45 -10.34
N THR A 135 -11.26 21.97 -10.72
CA THR A 135 -10.46 22.86 -9.87
C THR A 135 -10.38 24.22 -10.53
N SER A 136 -10.77 25.27 -9.80
CA SER A 136 -10.70 26.64 -10.29
C SER A 136 -9.25 27.13 -10.37
N ARG A 137 -8.88 27.72 -11.50
CA ARG A 137 -7.55 28.24 -11.79
C ARG A 137 -7.63 29.66 -12.31
N GLU A 138 -6.81 30.52 -11.73
CA GLU A 138 -6.64 31.90 -12.16
C GLU A 138 -5.28 32.08 -12.84
N GLU A 139 -5.26 32.48 -14.10
CA GLU A 139 -4.01 32.69 -14.83
C GLU A 139 -4.12 33.73 -15.95
N ASN A 140 -2.96 34.17 -16.46
CA ASN A 140 -2.85 35.20 -17.48
C ASN A 140 -2.64 34.57 -18.87
N MET A 141 -3.71 34.46 -19.66
CA MET A 141 -3.75 33.78 -20.94
C MET A 141 -3.77 34.76 -22.11
N THR A 142 -3.61 34.27 -23.34
CA THR A 142 -3.76 35.07 -24.58
C THR A 142 -5.16 34.97 -25.18
N SER A 143 -6.04 34.19 -24.56
CA SER A 143 -7.42 33.98 -24.99
C SER A 143 -8.36 33.98 -23.79
N VAL A 144 -9.64 34.27 -24.03
CA VAL A 144 -10.66 34.26 -22.97
C VAL A 144 -11.19 32.85 -22.80
N GLN A 145 -10.91 32.25 -21.64
CA GLN A 145 -11.50 31.00 -21.19
C GLN A 145 -12.10 31.21 -19.80
N GLY A 146 -13.40 30.90 -19.64
CA GLY A 146 -14.11 31.14 -18.39
C GLY A 146 -14.40 32.63 -18.13
N THR A 147 -14.19 33.08 -16.90
CA THR A 147 -14.56 34.42 -16.42
C THR A 147 -13.34 35.34 -16.40
N ILE A 148 -13.45 36.53 -17.01
CA ILE A 148 -12.41 37.56 -16.92
C ILE A 148 -12.44 38.20 -15.53
N LEU A 149 -11.30 38.21 -14.84
CA LEU A 149 -11.16 38.91 -13.56
C LEU A 149 -10.66 40.34 -13.82
N PHE A 150 -11.59 41.23 -14.18
CA PHE A 150 -11.27 42.60 -14.60
C PHE A 150 -10.31 43.36 -13.66
N PRO A 151 -10.46 43.33 -12.32
CA PRO A 151 -9.54 44.03 -11.43
C PRO A 151 -8.09 43.54 -11.57
N GLU A 152 -7.86 42.22 -11.61
CA GLU A 152 -6.53 41.65 -11.80
C GLU A 152 -6.01 41.82 -13.23
N ASN A 153 -6.91 41.74 -14.23
CA ASN A 153 -6.55 41.97 -15.61
C ASN A 153 -6.01 43.38 -15.84
N ILE A 154 -6.69 44.40 -15.32
CA ILE A 154 -6.25 45.79 -15.44
C ILE A 154 -4.90 45.98 -14.74
N ARG A 155 -4.71 45.38 -13.55
CA ARG A 155 -3.43 45.45 -12.82
C ARG A 155 -2.26 44.84 -13.58
N ARG A 156 -2.47 43.71 -14.27
CA ARG A 156 -1.39 42.93 -14.91
C ARG A 156 -1.16 43.26 -16.39
N ASN A 157 -2.21 43.66 -17.10
CA ASN A 157 -2.22 43.70 -18.58
C ASN A 157 -2.53 45.09 -19.16
N LEU A 158 -2.36 46.16 -18.37
CA LEU A 158 -2.61 47.54 -18.83
C LEU A 158 -1.84 47.89 -20.12
N VAL A 159 -0.58 47.43 -20.20
CA VAL A 159 0.30 47.61 -21.37
C VAL A 159 0.19 46.42 -22.33
N HIS A 160 0.09 45.20 -21.78
CA HIS A 160 0.06 43.93 -22.54
C HIS A 160 -1.36 43.53 -22.93
N ARG A 161 -1.94 44.22 -23.93
CA ARG A 161 -3.32 43.98 -24.41
C ARG A 161 -3.53 42.63 -25.08
N GLU A 162 -2.45 41.96 -25.46
CA GLU A 162 -2.42 40.60 -25.98
C GLU A 162 -2.68 39.53 -24.89
N ARG A 163 -2.81 39.92 -23.62
CA ARG A 163 -3.03 39.03 -22.48
C ARG A 163 -4.28 39.40 -21.69
N ILE A 164 -4.97 38.39 -21.16
CA ILE A 164 -6.17 38.52 -20.35
C ILE A 164 -6.07 37.62 -19.11
N TYR A 165 -6.31 38.20 -17.93
CA TYR A 165 -6.37 37.46 -16.67
C TYR A 165 -7.76 36.87 -16.46
N VAL A 166 -7.84 35.54 -16.40
CA VAL A 166 -9.10 34.78 -16.33
C VAL A 166 -9.11 33.78 -15.18
N ARG A 167 -10.31 33.48 -14.69
CA ARG A 167 -10.63 32.34 -13.83
C ARG A 167 -11.41 31.31 -14.65
N HIS A 168 -10.94 30.07 -14.66
CA HIS A 168 -11.60 28.97 -15.35
C HIS A 168 -11.43 27.68 -14.56
N ASP A 169 -12.31 26.71 -14.78
CA ASP A 169 -12.27 25.43 -14.08
C ASP A 169 -11.61 24.36 -14.94
N ILE A 170 -10.59 23.70 -14.41
CA ILE A 170 -9.89 22.59 -15.06
C ILE A 170 -10.45 21.28 -14.55
N PHE A 171 -10.91 20.43 -15.48
CA PHE A 171 -11.26 19.05 -15.18
C PHE A 171 -9.98 18.23 -15.02
N THR A 172 -9.71 17.76 -13.81
CA THR A 172 -8.45 17.07 -13.48
C THR A 172 -8.70 15.76 -12.74
N PRO A 173 -7.90 14.70 -13.02
CA PRO A 173 -7.90 13.49 -12.23
C PRO A 173 -7.17 13.66 -10.88
N ASP A 174 -6.64 14.85 -10.56
CA ASP A 174 -5.86 15.13 -9.34
C ASP A 174 -6.72 15.21 -8.06
N ARG A 175 -7.43 14.11 -7.76
CA ARG A 175 -8.22 13.90 -6.55
C ARG A 175 -7.43 13.14 -5.49
N ALA A 176 -7.80 13.32 -4.23
CA ALA A 176 -7.19 12.64 -3.09
C ALA A 176 -7.17 11.11 -3.26
N GLU A 177 -8.27 10.50 -3.73
CA GLU A 177 -8.34 9.05 -3.93
C GLU A 177 -7.28 8.56 -4.93
N ASN A 178 -7.09 9.29 -6.03
CA ASN A 178 -6.13 8.96 -7.08
C ASN A 178 -4.68 9.19 -6.62
N ARG A 179 -4.43 10.24 -5.81
CA ARG A 179 -3.10 10.49 -5.22
C ARG A 179 -2.67 9.37 -4.29
N ILE A 180 -3.59 8.86 -3.48
CA ILE A 180 -3.36 7.72 -2.59
C ILE A 180 -3.05 6.46 -3.40
N ILE A 181 -3.84 6.16 -4.43
CA ILE A 181 -3.62 5.00 -5.32
C ILE A 181 -2.27 5.10 -6.03
N LYS A 182 -1.92 6.28 -6.56
CA LYS A 182 -0.61 6.53 -7.18
C LYS A 182 0.53 6.27 -6.20
N ALA A 183 0.40 6.72 -4.95
CA ALA A 183 1.42 6.49 -3.92
C ALA A 183 1.55 5.00 -3.56
N ALA A 184 0.44 4.27 -3.46
CA ALA A 184 0.45 2.82 -3.26
C ALA A 184 1.14 2.10 -4.42
N ALA A 185 0.75 2.40 -5.67
CA ALA A 185 1.32 1.77 -6.85
C ALA A 185 2.83 2.03 -6.97
N ALA A 186 3.27 3.27 -6.72
CA ALA A 186 4.68 3.65 -6.73
C ALA A 186 5.51 2.95 -5.64
N LYS A 187 4.87 2.55 -4.53
CA LYS A 187 5.51 1.75 -3.48
C LYS A 187 5.59 0.28 -3.88
N LEU A 188 4.47 -0.31 -4.30
CA LEU A 188 4.36 -1.75 -4.56
C LEU A 188 5.15 -2.20 -5.79
N ILE A 189 5.33 -1.33 -6.79
CA ILE A 189 6.14 -1.67 -7.97
C ILE A 189 7.61 -1.94 -7.62
N LYS A 190 8.11 -1.38 -6.52
CA LYS A 190 9.47 -1.60 -6.03
C LYS A 190 9.60 -2.90 -5.21
N VAL A 191 8.46 -3.50 -4.84
CA VAL A 191 8.38 -4.68 -3.97
C VAL A 191 8.11 -5.94 -4.78
N THR A 192 7.18 -5.85 -5.73
CA THR A 192 6.70 -6.98 -6.54
C THR A 192 7.84 -7.69 -7.27
N ALA A 193 7.83 -9.02 -7.20
CA ALA A 193 8.65 -9.88 -8.05
C ALA A 193 7.84 -10.46 -9.22
N ASN A 194 6.50 -10.44 -9.15
CA ASN A 194 5.64 -10.90 -10.23
C ASN A 194 5.62 -9.89 -11.40
N SER A 195 5.90 -10.39 -12.61
CA SER A 195 5.98 -9.58 -13.84
C SER A 195 4.62 -9.02 -14.28
N HIS A 196 3.55 -9.79 -14.12
CA HIS A 196 2.20 -9.33 -14.45
C HIS A 196 1.76 -8.19 -13.54
N SER A 197 1.92 -8.34 -12.22
CA SER A 197 1.64 -7.27 -11.26
C SER A 197 2.51 -6.04 -11.51
N SER A 198 3.80 -6.22 -11.81
CA SER A 198 4.70 -5.12 -12.18
C SER A 198 4.18 -4.35 -13.40
N HIS A 199 3.75 -5.06 -14.46
CA HIS A 199 3.17 -4.45 -15.65
C HIS A 199 1.92 -3.63 -15.33
N LEU A 200 0.97 -4.21 -14.59
CA LEU A 200 -0.26 -3.49 -14.20
C LEU A 200 0.04 -2.24 -13.36
N LEU A 201 1.05 -2.29 -12.49
CA LEU A 201 1.46 -1.14 -11.69
C LEU A 201 2.14 -0.05 -12.53
N MET A 202 2.96 -0.41 -13.52
CA MET A 202 3.54 0.56 -14.47
C MET A 202 2.44 1.24 -15.28
N GLU A 203 1.50 0.46 -15.80
CA GLU A 203 0.35 0.95 -16.53
C GLU A 203 -0.47 1.91 -15.65
N ALA A 204 -0.78 1.52 -14.41
CA ALA A 204 -1.50 2.37 -13.47
C ALA A 204 -0.77 3.70 -13.18
N LEU A 205 0.55 3.67 -13.03
CA LEU A 205 1.36 4.87 -12.83
C LEU A 205 1.37 5.78 -14.07
N SER A 206 1.35 5.20 -15.28
CA SER A 206 1.26 5.94 -16.53
C SER A 206 -0.09 6.64 -16.67
N TYR A 207 -1.20 5.97 -16.34
CA TYR A 207 -2.54 6.58 -16.38
C TYR A 207 -2.74 7.68 -15.33
N LEU A 208 -1.97 7.64 -14.25
CA LEU A 208 -2.03 8.61 -13.15
C LEU A 208 -0.89 9.63 -13.23
N ASP A 209 -0.25 9.84 -14.39
CA ASP A 209 0.91 10.72 -14.52
C ASP A 209 0.61 12.18 -14.08
N GLU A 210 -0.54 12.72 -14.50
CA GLU A 210 -1.06 14.05 -14.19
C GLU A 210 -1.48 14.22 -12.72
N VAL A 211 -1.67 13.11 -12.00
CA VAL A 211 -2.06 13.12 -10.57
C VAL A 211 -0.83 13.44 -9.72
N LYS A 212 -0.96 14.40 -8.81
CA LYS A 212 0.20 14.84 -8.02
C LYS A 212 0.64 13.77 -7.03
N LYS A 213 1.94 13.73 -6.74
CA LYS A 213 2.44 12.93 -5.63
C LYS A 213 2.02 13.58 -4.30
N PRO A 214 1.34 12.86 -3.38
CA PRO A 214 1.01 13.41 -2.08
C PRO A 214 2.27 13.60 -1.23
N TYR A 215 2.32 14.68 -0.45
CA TYR A 215 3.36 14.89 0.55
C TYR A 215 3.19 13.95 1.74
N ASP A 216 1.96 13.87 2.25
CA ASP A 216 1.54 12.94 3.30
C ASP A 216 0.32 12.15 2.82
N VAL A 217 0.53 10.85 2.58
CA VAL A 217 -0.53 9.94 2.10
C VAL A 217 -1.62 9.76 3.15
N ALA A 218 -1.26 9.73 4.44
CA ALA A 218 -2.21 9.52 5.52
C ALA A 218 -3.19 10.70 5.62
N ALA A 219 -2.68 11.93 5.47
CA ALA A 219 -3.50 13.14 5.45
C ALA A 219 -4.48 13.19 4.28
N GLU A 220 -4.17 12.58 3.12
CA GLU A 220 -5.08 12.57 1.97
C GLU A 220 -6.38 11.79 2.24
N PHE A 221 -6.40 10.80 3.13
CA PHE A 221 -7.65 10.06 3.43
C PHE A 221 -8.75 10.96 3.99
N SER A 222 -8.39 12.01 4.74
CA SER A 222 -9.35 13.00 5.26
C SER A 222 -10.00 13.85 4.16
N LYS A 223 -9.39 13.91 2.98
CA LYS A 223 -9.85 14.68 1.81
C LYS A 223 -10.68 13.84 0.85
N CYS A 224 -10.77 12.52 1.06
CA CYS A 224 -11.58 11.63 0.23
C CYS A 224 -13.07 11.97 0.42
N ILE A 225 -13.80 12.09 -0.70
CA ILE A 225 -15.22 12.46 -0.66
C ILE A 225 -16.04 11.19 -0.86
N ASN A 226 -16.72 10.74 0.20
CA ASN A 226 -17.56 9.56 0.11
C ASN A 226 -18.85 9.87 -0.67
N THR A 227 -18.95 9.38 -1.90
CA THR A 227 -20.12 9.52 -2.77
C THR A 227 -20.58 8.15 -3.25
N ARG A 228 -21.75 8.07 -3.90
CA ARG A 228 -22.19 6.82 -4.56
C ARG A 228 -21.16 6.29 -5.56
N ASN A 229 -20.38 7.20 -6.17
CA ASN A 229 -19.40 6.89 -7.21
C ASN A 229 -18.06 6.39 -6.64
N THR A 230 -17.75 6.64 -5.36
CA THR A 230 -16.54 6.09 -4.70
C THR A 230 -16.69 4.63 -4.29
N LYS A 231 -17.87 4.01 -4.46
CA LYS A 231 -18.06 2.58 -4.19
C LYS A 231 -17.09 1.70 -4.97
N LYS A 232 -16.80 2.04 -6.23
CA LYS A 232 -15.82 1.30 -7.05
C LYS A 232 -14.37 1.41 -6.56
N TYR A 233 -14.09 2.36 -5.66
CA TYR A 233 -12.78 2.57 -5.05
C TYR A 233 -12.62 1.86 -3.71
N SER A 234 -13.70 1.31 -3.13
CA SER A 234 -13.70 0.87 -1.74
C SER A 234 -12.60 -0.14 -1.46
N THR A 235 -12.47 -1.17 -2.31
CA THR A 235 -11.47 -2.23 -2.13
C THR A 235 -10.06 -1.65 -2.18
N THR A 236 -9.74 -0.90 -3.23
CA THR A 236 -8.42 -0.29 -3.41
C THR A 236 -8.08 0.70 -2.29
N LEU A 237 -9.04 1.54 -1.87
CA LEU A 237 -8.81 2.49 -0.78
C LEU A 237 -8.67 1.79 0.57
N ASN A 238 -9.40 0.71 0.84
CA ASN A 238 -9.21 -0.10 2.04
C ASN A 238 -7.80 -0.71 2.08
N ILE A 239 -7.33 -1.25 0.95
CA ILE A 239 -5.95 -1.74 0.83
C ILE A 239 -4.95 -0.60 1.11
N CYS A 240 -5.17 0.58 0.53
CA CYS A 240 -4.33 1.74 0.80
C CYS A 240 -4.34 2.16 2.28
N ARG A 241 -5.49 2.10 2.96
CA ARG A 241 -5.56 2.37 4.42
C ARG A 241 -4.70 1.37 5.17
N MET A 242 -4.80 0.08 4.87
CA MET A 242 -3.96 -0.95 5.48
C MET A 242 -2.45 -0.70 5.26
N MET A 243 -2.07 -0.02 4.17
CA MET A 243 -0.68 0.33 3.86
C MET A 243 -0.15 1.63 4.50
N PHE A 244 -1.02 2.59 4.76
CA PHE A 244 -0.63 3.98 5.06
C PHE A 244 -1.28 4.58 6.31
N ASP A 245 -2.40 4.04 6.77
CA ASP A 245 -3.06 4.50 7.99
C ASP A 245 -2.56 3.69 9.20
N LYS A 246 -1.94 4.40 10.15
CA LYS A 246 -1.43 3.80 11.39
C LYS A 246 -2.53 3.19 12.24
N ASN A 247 -3.74 3.72 12.16
CA ASN A 247 -4.87 3.29 12.99
C ASN A 247 -5.38 1.89 12.59
N GLU A 248 -5.13 1.46 11.35
CA GLU A 248 -5.48 0.10 10.91
C GLU A 248 -4.64 -0.97 11.62
N GLY A 249 -3.45 -0.60 12.10
CA GLY A 249 -2.56 -1.52 12.84
C GLY A 249 -2.06 -2.70 12.01
N THR A 250 -2.08 -2.59 10.67
CA THR A 250 -1.69 -3.68 9.75
C THR A 250 -0.29 -3.53 9.19
N SER A 251 0.25 -2.32 9.07
CA SER A 251 1.54 -2.05 8.44
C SER A 251 2.64 -1.69 9.43
N PHE A 252 3.89 -1.84 8.99
CA PHE A 252 5.07 -1.30 9.65
C PHE A 252 5.86 -0.45 8.67
N TRP A 253 6.52 0.59 9.20
CA TRP A 253 7.39 1.47 8.44
C TRP A 253 8.69 1.64 9.22
N GLY A 254 9.81 1.61 8.50
CA GLY A 254 11.15 1.75 9.06
C GLY A 254 12.16 1.90 7.94
N LYS A 255 13.39 2.26 8.29
CA LYS A 255 14.47 2.49 7.34
C LYS A 255 14.68 1.31 6.39
N ASP A 256 14.65 0.10 6.93
CA ASP A 256 14.95 -1.12 6.18
C ASP A 256 13.69 -1.88 5.72
N ILE A 257 12.48 -1.31 5.91
CA ILE A 257 11.21 -1.95 5.55
C ILE A 257 10.66 -1.34 4.27
N SER A 258 10.64 -2.14 3.20
CA SER A 258 10.01 -1.75 1.92
C SER A 258 8.49 -1.82 2.02
N CYS A 259 7.95 -2.92 2.56
CA CYS A 259 6.51 -3.08 2.81
C CYS A 259 6.27 -4.15 3.87
N ALA A 260 5.30 -3.94 4.75
CA ALA A 260 4.89 -4.91 5.75
C ALA A 260 3.37 -4.89 5.91
N GLN A 261 2.77 -6.07 6.02
CA GLN A 261 1.34 -6.27 6.24
C GLN A 261 1.13 -7.45 7.18
N PHE A 262 0.51 -7.22 8.34
CA PHE A 262 0.28 -8.19 9.40
C PHE A 262 -1.12 -8.08 9.99
N TYR A 263 -1.71 -9.22 10.33
CA TYR A 263 -3.05 -9.35 10.90
C TYR A 263 -3.03 -10.28 12.10
N ARG A 264 -3.92 -10.02 13.05
CA ARG A 264 -4.31 -11.03 14.04
C ARG A 264 -5.30 -11.96 13.38
N ILE A 265 -4.90 -13.22 13.22
CA ILE A 265 -5.80 -14.27 12.76
C ILE A 265 -6.42 -14.87 14.01
N SER A 266 -7.75 -14.82 14.11
CA SER A 266 -8.46 -15.53 15.18
C SER A 266 -8.18 -17.02 15.06
N PRO A 267 -7.91 -17.74 16.17
CA PRO A 267 -7.88 -19.19 16.14
C PRO A 267 -9.21 -19.70 15.59
N LYS A 268 -9.19 -20.85 14.88
CA LYS A 268 -10.40 -21.51 14.36
C LYS A 268 -11.48 -21.47 15.45
N SER A 269 -12.62 -20.82 15.19
CA SER A 269 -13.81 -21.17 15.96
C SER A 269 -14.22 -22.53 15.45
N ASP A 270 -14.05 -23.56 16.26
CA ASP A 270 -14.70 -24.84 15.99
C ASP A 270 -16.20 -24.58 15.91
N LYS A 271 -16.74 -24.69 14.70
CA LYS A 271 -18.17 -24.80 14.42
C LYS A 271 -18.36 -25.95 13.45
#